data_AF-A0A2N6D4R0-F1
#
_entry.id   AF-A0A2N6D4R0-F1
#
_cell.length_a   1.000
_cell.length_b   1.000
_cell.length_c   1.000
_cell.angle_alpha   90.00
_cell.angle_beta   90.00
_cell.angle_gamma   90.00
#
_symmetry.space_group_name_H-M   'P 1'
#
loop_
_entity.id
_entity.type
_entity.pdbx_description
1 polymer ?
#
loop_
_entity_poly.entity_id
_entity_poly.type
_entity_poly.pdbx_seq_one_letter_code
_entity_poly.pdbx_strand_id
1 'polypeptide(L)'
;MLAQTKTKDVRVRTDKNQLFLDFYYRDVRCREYLAVKNDTKGRNYAERQAKLIEKELLNETFEYAEWFPLSKKCIRFGSKVKLHLTFDQVASEWKSIAERSLKVGEMKAGTYKKYMSDLKQLLPRF
;
A
#
# COMPACT_ATOMS: atom_id res chain seq x y z
N MET A 1 38.68 5.86 17.19
CA MET A 1 37.29 6.25 17.51
C MET A 1 36.39 5.08 17.14
N LEU A 2 35.76 4.44 18.11
CA LEU A 2 34.78 3.37 17.82
C LEU A 2 33.57 4.04 17.17
N ALA A 3 33.33 3.73 15.90
CA ALA A 3 32.07 4.07 15.25
C ALA A 3 30.96 3.39 16.05
N GLN A 4 30.18 4.18 16.79
CA GLN A 4 28.97 3.69 17.44
C GLN A 4 28.07 3.14 16.33
N THR A 5 27.87 1.83 16.33
CA THR A 5 26.93 1.16 15.44
C THR A 5 25.55 1.77 15.71
N LYS A 6 25.06 2.62 14.79
CA LYS A 6 23.74 3.26 14.90
C LYS A 6 22.68 2.15 14.89
N THR A 7 22.14 1.78 16.04
CA THR A 7 20.97 0.91 16.14
C THR A 7 19.73 1.65 15.67
N LYS A 8 18.89 0.99 14.86
CA LYS A 8 17.65 1.56 14.33
C LYS A 8 16.47 1.03 15.16
N ASP A 9 16.13 1.76 16.20
CA ASP A 9 15.08 1.36 17.15
C ASP A 9 13.68 1.46 16.53
N VAL A 10 12.97 0.33 16.44
CA VAL A 10 11.59 0.21 16.00
C VAL A 10 10.76 -0.36 17.13
N ARG A 11 9.88 0.45 17.72
CA ARG A 11 9.09 0.06 18.90
C ARG A 11 7.66 -0.26 18.55
N VAL A 12 7.14 -1.35 19.09
CA VAL A 12 5.70 -1.62 19.10
C VAL A 12 5.06 -0.80 20.22
N ARG A 13 4.00 -0.06 19.90
CA ARG A 13 3.20 0.70 20.86
C ARG A 13 1.72 0.46 20.63
N THR A 14 0.92 0.92 21.59
CA THR A 14 -0.53 0.82 21.56
C THR A 14 -1.18 2.19 21.75
N ASP A 15 -2.24 2.45 21.01
CA ASP A 15 -3.11 3.61 21.18
C ASP A 15 -4.54 3.20 20.77
N LYS A 16 -5.56 3.61 21.54
CA LYS A 16 -6.97 3.28 21.30
C LYS A 16 -7.23 1.79 21.00
N ASN A 17 -6.53 0.90 21.72
CA ASN A 17 -6.59 -0.56 21.54
C ASN A 17 -6.12 -1.08 20.16
N GLN A 18 -5.37 -0.28 19.41
CA GLN A 18 -4.71 -0.65 18.16
C GLN A 18 -3.19 -0.64 18.34
N LEU A 19 -2.51 -1.54 17.64
CA LEU A 19 -1.05 -1.63 17.63
C LEU A 19 -0.48 -0.73 16.53
N PHE A 20 0.64 -0.08 16.80
CA PHE A 20 1.37 0.71 15.82
C PHE A 20 2.88 0.60 16.03
N LEU A 21 3.65 0.87 14.97
CA LEU A 21 5.10 0.90 14.99
C LEU A 21 5.60 2.35 15.10
N ASP A 22 6.50 2.62 16.03
CA ASP A 22 7.12 3.93 16.29
C ASP A 22 8.63 3.86 16.04
N PHE A 23 9.11 4.54 14.99
CA PHE A 23 10.50 4.50 14.54
C PHE A 23 10.88 5.78 13.79
N TYR A 24 12.17 5.94 13.46
CA TYR A 24 12.66 7.04 12.61
C TYR A 24 13.12 6.53 11.26
N TYR A 25 12.67 7.20 10.19
CA TYR A 25 13.15 6.98 8.83
C TYR A 25 13.48 8.32 8.18
N ARG A 26 14.70 8.46 7.64
CA ARG A 26 15.21 9.72 7.05
C ARG A 26 14.94 10.94 7.94
N ASP A 27 15.30 10.81 9.23
CA ASP A 27 15.11 11.82 10.29
C ASP A 27 13.67 12.26 10.56
N VAL A 28 12.68 11.51 10.06
CA VAL A 28 11.25 11.74 10.29
C VAL A 28 10.70 10.64 11.20
N ARG A 29 10.03 11.04 12.28
CA ARG A 29 9.32 10.11 13.15
C ARG A 29 8.10 9.52 12.46
N CYS A 30 8.08 8.20 12.37
CA CYS A 30 7.04 7.40 11.76
C CYS A 30 6.23 6.69 12.85
N ARG A 31 4.90 6.74 12.74
CA ARG A 31 3.95 6.17 13.70
C ARG A 31 2.84 5.55 12.88
N GLU A 32 3.05 4.31 12.45
CA GLU A 32 2.18 3.64 11.48
C GLU A 32 1.39 2.54 12.17
N TYR A 33 0.07 2.63 12.10
CA TYR A 33 -0.83 1.63 12.67
C TYR A 33 -0.80 0.33 11.88
N LEU A 34 -0.93 -0.79 12.59
CA LEU A 34 -1.07 -2.11 12.00
C LEU A 34 -2.55 -2.52 12.04
N ALA A 35 -3.00 -3.20 10.98
CA ALA A 35 -4.37 -3.72 10.88
C ALA A 35 -4.57 -5.02 11.69
N VAL A 36 -4.14 -5.01 12.95
CA VAL A 36 -4.23 -6.15 13.88
C VAL A 36 -4.80 -5.70 15.23
N LYS A 37 -5.49 -6.62 15.91
CA LYS A 37 -6.02 -6.37 17.25
C LYS A 37 -4.89 -6.34 18.28
N ASN A 38 -5.06 -5.56 19.35
CA ASN A 38 -4.15 -5.55 20.50
C ASN A 38 -4.39 -6.77 21.42
N ASP A 39 -4.17 -7.97 20.89
CA ASP A 39 -4.16 -9.23 21.62
C ASP A 39 -2.78 -9.90 21.53
N THR A 40 -2.60 -11.05 22.17
CA THR A 40 -1.31 -11.78 22.17
C THR A 40 -0.81 -12.09 20.76
N LYS A 41 -1.70 -12.49 19.84
CA LYS A 41 -1.30 -12.83 18.46
C LYS A 41 -0.91 -11.58 17.69
N GLY A 42 -1.68 -10.50 17.83
CA GLY A 42 -1.40 -9.21 17.23
C GLY A 42 -0.09 -8.60 17.72
N ARG A 43 0.20 -8.67 19.02
CA ARG A 43 1.50 -8.22 19.59
C ARG A 43 2.66 -9.03 19.03
N ASN A 44 2.55 -10.35 19.00
CA ASN A 44 3.58 -11.22 18.40
C ASN A 44 3.77 -10.96 16.90
N TYR A 45 2.73 -10.56 16.18
CA TYR A 45 2.84 -10.12 14.80
C TYR A 45 3.57 -8.76 14.70
N ALA A 46 3.15 -7.77 15.50
CA ALA A 46 3.75 -6.43 15.50
C ALA A 46 5.24 -6.47 15.85
N GLU A 47 5.64 -7.27 16.84
CA GLU A 47 7.05 -7.46 17.21
C GLU A 47 7.88 -8.08 16.07
N ARG A 48 7.30 -9.02 15.32
CA ARG A 48 7.96 -9.57 14.13
C ARG A 48 8.12 -8.52 13.04
N GLN A 49 7.10 -7.71 12.79
CA GLN A 49 7.20 -6.61 11.82
C GLN A 49 8.25 -5.58 12.26
N ALA A 50 8.30 -5.21 13.54
CA ALA A 50 9.29 -4.28 14.08
C ALA A 50 10.72 -4.75 13.81
N LYS A 51 11.03 -6.03 14.08
CA LYS A 51 12.35 -6.63 13.82
C LYS A 51 12.72 -6.66 12.33
N LEU A 52 11.75 -6.92 11.45
CA LEU A 52 11.98 -6.89 10.00
C LEU A 52 12.32 -5.47 9.53
N ILE A 53 11.56 -4.47 9.97
CA ILE A 53 11.83 -3.06 9.65
C ILE A 53 13.17 -2.63 10.22
N GLU A 54 13.49 -2.97 11.47
CA GLU A 54 14.79 -2.67 12.07
C GLU A 54 15.95 -3.24 11.24
N LYS A 55 15.84 -4.51 10.82
CA LYS A 55 16.83 -5.15 9.94
C LYS A 55 16.97 -4.42 8.60
N GLU A 56 15.87 -4.06 7.95
CA GLU A 56 15.92 -3.35 6.67
C GLU A 56 16.44 -1.91 6.80
N LEU A 57 16.13 -1.23 7.91
CA LEU A 57 16.66 0.10 8.20
C LEU A 57 18.18 0.07 8.46
N LEU A 58 18.68 -0.99 9.12
CA LEU A 58 20.10 -1.22 9.35
C LEU A 58 20.84 -1.55 8.05
N ASN A 59 20.22 -2.34 7.16
CA ASN A 59 20.80 -2.73 5.87
C ASN A 59 20.64 -1.65 4.79
N GLU A 60 20.01 -0.51 5.11
CA GLU A 60 19.67 0.56 4.16
C GLU A 60 18.81 0.09 2.97
N THR A 61 18.07 -1.01 3.13
CA THR A 61 17.17 -1.58 2.11
C THR A 61 15.70 -1.24 2.34
N PHE A 62 15.37 -0.56 3.44
CA PHE A 62 13.99 -0.25 3.80
C PHE A 62 13.36 0.76 2.84
N GLU A 63 12.34 0.31 2.11
CA GLU A 63 11.49 1.15 1.24
C GLU A 63 10.15 1.43 1.91
N TYR A 64 9.94 2.68 2.31
CA TYR A 64 8.80 3.08 3.13
C TYR A 64 7.44 2.78 2.48
N ALA A 65 7.32 3.00 1.17
CA ALA A 65 6.08 2.79 0.43
C ALA A 65 5.71 1.31 0.24
N GLU A 66 6.66 0.37 0.34
CA GLU A 66 6.34 -1.06 0.29
C GLU A 66 5.70 -1.53 1.59
N TRP A 67 6.13 -0.97 2.73
CA TRP A 67 5.59 -1.29 4.05
C TRP A 67 4.28 -0.56 4.37
N PHE A 68 4.20 0.71 4.00
CA PHE A 68 3.07 1.59 4.33
C PHE A 68 2.54 2.32 3.10
N PRO A 69 2.04 1.62 2.07
CA PRO A 69 1.69 2.21 0.78
C PRO A 69 0.62 3.30 0.88
N LEU A 70 -0.29 3.19 1.85
CA LEU A 70 -1.38 4.15 2.08
C LEU A 70 -1.00 5.30 3.03
N SER A 71 0.24 5.34 3.53
CA SER A 71 0.67 6.39 4.45
C SER A 71 0.87 7.71 3.70
N LYS A 72 0.34 8.79 4.27
CA LYS A 72 0.57 10.16 3.77
C LYS A 72 2.06 10.55 3.77
N LYS A 73 2.88 9.85 4.55
CA LYS A 73 4.34 10.09 4.60
C LYS A 73 5.08 9.62 3.35
N CYS A 74 4.49 8.76 2.52
CA CYS A 74 5.10 8.37 1.23
C CYS A 74 5.46 9.59 0.37
N ILE A 75 4.59 10.62 0.36
CA ILE A 75 4.83 11.89 -0.35
C ILE A 75 6.11 12.57 0.16
N ARG A 76 6.35 12.54 1.48
CA ARG A 76 7.50 13.19 2.11
C ARG A 76 8.82 12.50 1.77
N PHE A 77 8.80 11.19 1.54
CA PHE A 77 10.00 10.42 1.24
C PHE A 77 10.30 10.33 -0.25
N GLY A 78 9.47 10.94 -1.10
CA GLY A 78 9.63 10.88 -2.56
C GLY A 78 9.49 9.47 -3.11
N SER A 79 9.00 8.52 -2.30
CA SER A 79 8.76 7.16 -2.74
C SER A 79 7.70 7.19 -3.83
N LYS A 80 7.97 6.47 -4.93
CA LYS A 80 6.95 6.19 -5.93
C LYS A 80 5.89 5.35 -5.23
N VAL A 81 4.81 5.97 -4.79
CA VAL A 81 3.63 5.22 -4.34
C VAL A 81 3.30 4.28 -5.48
N LYS A 82 3.23 2.97 -5.22
CA LYS A 82 2.53 2.07 -6.14
C LYS A 82 1.10 2.59 -6.15
N LEU A 83 0.78 3.43 -7.14
CA LEU A 83 -0.57 3.87 -7.41
C LEU A 83 -1.33 2.59 -7.72
N HIS A 84 -2.02 2.06 -6.71
CA HIS A 84 -3.06 1.10 -6.97
C HIS A 84 -4.11 1.87 -7.75
N LEU A 85 -4.18 1.60 -9.06
CA LEU A 85 -5.27 2.11 -9.88
C LEU A 85 -6.57 1.76 -9.16
N THR A 86 -7.39 2.77 -8.92
CA THR A 86 -8.73 2.53 -8.42
C THR A 86 -9.48 1.66 -9.43
N PHE A 87 -10.47 0.90 -8.96
CA PHE A 87 -11.29 0.09 -9.86
C PHE A 87 -11.89 0.94 -11.00
N ASP A 88 -12.22 2.20 -10.74
CA ASP A 88 -12.69 3.19 -11.72
C ASP A 88 -11.65 3.51 -12.82
N GLN A 89 -10.39 3.68 -12.43
CA GLN A 89 -9.29 3.90 -13.38
C GLN A 89 -9.03 2.65 -14.22
N VAL A 90 -9.00 1.46 -13.60
CA VAL A 90 -8.85 0.19 -14.32
C VAL A 90 -10.01 -0.03 -15.28
N ALA A 91 -11.24 0.26 -14.85
CA ALA A 91 -12.44 0.18 -15.68
C ALA A 91 -12.38 1.13 -16.89
N SER A 92 -11.82 2.33 -16.72
CA SER A 92 -11.63 3.33 -17.79
C SER A 92 -10.65 2.86 -18.85
N GLU A 93 -9.51 2.35 -18.41
CA GLU A 93 -8.49 1.78 -19.29
C GLU A 93 -9.06 0.59 -20.06
N TRP A 94 -9.73 -0.33 -19.34
CA TRP A 94 -10.34 -1.49 -19.95
C TRP A 94 -11.43 -1.13 -20.97
N LYS A 95 -12.29 -0.15 -20.67
CA LYS A 95 -13.30 0.36 -21.62
C LYS A 95 -12.66 0.87 -22.91
N SER A 96 -11.55 1.60 -22.81
CA SER A 96 -10.81 2.11 -23.97
C SER A 96 -10.24 0.97 -24.83
N ILE A 97 -9.74 -0.09 -24.19
CA ILE A 97 -9.27 -1.30 -24.88
C ILE A 97 -10.45 -2.01 -25.57
N ALA A 98 -11.58 -2.17 -24.88
CA ALA A 98 -12.77 -2.81 -25.42
C ALA A 98 -13.35 -2.05 -26.63
N GLU A 99 -13.39 -0.72 -26.58
CA GLU A 99 -13.81 0.12 -27.71
C GLU A 99 -12.88 0.00 -28.91
N ARG A 100 -11.56 -0.09 -28.68
CA ARG A 100 -10.60 -0.34 -29.75
C ARG A 100 -10.82 -1.72 -30.37
N SER A 101 -10.97 -2.75 -29.54
CA SER A 101 -11.23 -4.14 -29.98
C SER A 101 -12.54 -4.25 -30.77
N LEU A 102 -13.57 -3.49 -30.39
CA LEU A 102 -14.82 -3.37 -31.15
C LEU A 102 -14.59 -2.74 -32.53
N LYS A 103 -13.81 -1.65 -32.61
CA LYS A 103 -13.50 -0.96 -33.88
C LYS A 103 -12.73 -1.83 -34.86
N VAL A 104 -11.80 -2.66 -34.37
CA VAL A 104 -11.00 -3.56 -35.21
C VAL A 104 -11.70 -4.91 -35.48
N GLY A 105 -12.92 -5.11 -34.96
CA GLY A 105 -13.72 -6.31 -35.20
C GLY A 105 -13.33 -7.54 -34.36
N GLU A 106 -12.38 -7.41 -33.44
CA GLU A 106 -11.97 -8.46 -32.51
C GLU A 106 -13.02 -8.72 -31.41
N MET A 107 -13.84 -7.71 -31.09
CA MET A 107 -14.95 -7.80 -30.15
C MET A 107 -16.30 -7.62 -30.84
N LYS A 108 -17.25 -8.52 -30.56
CA LYS A 108 -18.64 -8.39 -31.02
C LYS A 108 -19.37 -7.29 -30.26
N ALA A 109 -20.20 -6.52 -30.97
CA ALA A 109 -21.00 -5.44 -30.38
C ALA A 109 -21.92 -5.91 -29.24
N GLY A 110 -22.49 -7.12 -29.34
CA GLY A 110 -23.31 -7.70 -28.27
C GLY A 110 -22.53 -7.97 -26.98
N THR A 111 -21.29 -8.47 -27.11
CA THR A 111 -20.39 -8.71 -25.98
C THR A 111 -20.01 -7.39 -25.30
N TYR A 112 -19.66 -6.36 -26.08
CA TYR A 112 -19.38 -5.03 -25.57
C TYR A 112 -20.56 -4.44 -24.78
N LYS A 113 -21.79 -4.55 -25.31
CA LYS A 113 -22.99 -4.04 -24.63
C LYS A 113 -23.23 -4.72 -23.29
N LYS A 114 -23.08 -6.05 -23.22
CA LYS A 114 -23.22 -6.81 -21.96
C LYS A 114 -22.19 -6.32 -20.94
N TYR A 115 -20.94 -6.26 -21.35
CA TYR A 115 -19.82 -5.79 -20.54
C TYR A 115 -20.02 -4.39 -19.98
N MET A 116 -20.50 -3.44 -20.79
CA MET A 116 -20.81 -2.09 -20.32
C MET A 116 -22.01 -2.08 -19.35
N SER A 117 -22.99 -2.96 -19.53
CA SER A 117 -24.11 -3.10 -18.58
C SER A 117 -23.63 -3.59 -17.22
N ASP A 118 -22.80 -4.63 -17.20
CA ASP A 118 -22.23 -5.19 -15.97
C ASP A 118 -21.36 -4.14 -15.25
N LEU A 119 -20.57 -3.39 -16.02
CA LEU A 119 -19.71 -2.33 -15.48
C LEU A 119 -20.52 -1.18 -14.86
N LYS A 120 -21.65 -0.78 -15.47
CA LYS A 120 -22.57 0.23 -14.92
C LYS A 120 -23.21 -0.19 -13.60
N GLN A 121 -23.49 -1.48 -13.42
CA GLN A 121 -24.03 -1.98 -12.16
C GLN A 121 -23.00 -1.88 -11.03
N LEU A 122 -21.72 -2.10 -11.35
CA LEU A 122 -20.61 -2.05 -10.39
C LEU A 122 -20.12 -0.62 -10.13
N LEU A 123 -20.17 0.24 -11.14
CA LEU A 123 -19.77 1.64 -11.10
C LEU A 123 -20.91 2.50 -11.67
N PRO A 124 -21.87 2.95 -10.84
CA PRO A 124 -23.03 3.72 -11.32
C PRO A 124 -22.68 5.06 -11.98
N ARG A 125 -21.45 5.55 -11.76
CA ARG A 125 -20.92 6.79 -12.36
C ARG A 125 -20.33 6.57 -13.76
N PHE A 126 -20.36 5.35 -14.28
CA PHE A 126 -19.68 4.90 -15.50
C PHE A 126 -20.61 4.70 -16.71
#